data_AF-A0A965Z192-F1
#
_entry.id   AF-A0A965Z192-F1
#
_cell.length_a   1.000
_cell.length_b   1.000
_cell.length_c   1.000
_cell.angle_alpha   90.00
_cell.angle_beta   90.00
_cell.angle_gamma   90.00
#
_symmetry.space_group_name_H-M   'P 1'
#
loop_
_entity.id
_entity.type
_entity.pdbx_description
1 polymer ?
#
loop_
_entity_poly.entity_id
_entity_poly.type
_entity_poly.pdbx_seq_one_letter_code
_entity_poly.pdbx_strand_id
1 'polypeptide(L)'
;MKRFLLVLLMAAVAVSLAGCDDYDEQPLEFINSSSYTVIVQSLSIEWTGFALAPGQRQKLTGIRDVDFAWEPDHVVEEGFASTDRYIVFVDVEREEIDWGD
;
A
#
# COMPACT_ATOMS: atom_id res chain seq x y z
N MET A 1 -10.95 -33.67 44.50
CA MET A 1 -11.09 -33.62 43.02
C MET A 1 -11.69 -32.28 42.60
N LYS A 2 -10.91 -31.19 42.62
CA LYS A 2 -11.38 -29.82 42.27
C LYS A 2 -10.34 -28.98 41.51
N ARG A 3 -9.17 -29.56 41.21
CA ARG A 3 -8.01 -28.83 40.65
C ARG A 3 -7.74 -29.13 39.17
N PHE A 4 -8.45 -30.07 38.57
CA PHE A 4 -8.24 -30.44 37.15
C PHE A 4 -9.11 -29.64 36.16
N LEU A 5 -10.12 -28.90 36.63
CA LEU A 5 -11.00 -28.13 35.75
C LEU A 5 -10.39 -26.81 35.24
N LEU A 6 -9.36 -26.30 35.93
CA LEU A 6 -8.76 -25.00 35.62
C LEU A 6 -7.74 -25.05 34.46
N VAL A 7 -7.21 -26.22 34.13
CA VAL A 7 -6.21 -26.35 33.05
C VAL A 7 -6.87 -26.41 31.67
N LEU A 8 -8.10 -26.94 31.58
CA LEU A 8 -8.83 -27.03 30.30
C LEU A 8 -9.40 -25.68 29.83
N LEU A 9 -9.61 -24.71 30.72
CA LEU A 9 -10.12 -23.39 30.32
C LEU A 9 -9.06 -22.47 29.72
N MET A 10 -7.76 -22.67 30.04
CA MET A 10 -6.69 -21.86 29.44
C MET A 10 -6.36 -22.27 28.00
N ALA A 11 -6.72 -23.49 27.57
CA ALA A 11 -6.49 -23.93 26.19
C ALA A 11 -7.53 -23.37 25.20
N ALA A 12 -8.69 -22.93 25.66
CA ALA A 12 -9.76 -22.42 24.79
C ALA A 12 -9.60 -20.94 24.39
N VAL A 13 -8.75 -20.17 25.09
CA VAL A 13 -8.51 -18.74 24.77
C VAL A 13 -7.42 -18.58 23.71
N ALA A 14 -6.61 -19.61 23.45
CA ALA A 14 -5.51 -19.53 22.50
C ALA A 14 -5.92 -19.75 21.03
N VAL A 15 -7.16 -20.18 20.76
CA VAL A 15 -7.61 -20.56 19.40
C VAL A 15 -8.34 -19.41 18.67
N SER A 16 -8.61 -18.28 19.33
CA SER A 16 -9.26 -17.12 18.69
C SER A 16 -8.31 -16.11 18.04
N LEU A 17 -6.99 -16.33 18.08
CA LEU A 17 -5.98 -15.42 17.51
C LEU A 17 -5.37 -15.90 16.18
N ALA A 18 -5.83 -17.03 15.64
CA ALA A 18 -5.25 -17.63 14.43
C ALA A 18 -6.13 -17.46 13.18
N GLY A 19 -7.03 -16.47 13.15
CA GLY A 19 -8.08 -16.41 12.12
C GLY A 19 -8.63 -15.04 11.73
N CYS A 20 -7.93 -13.93 12.00
CA CYS A 20 -8.17 -12.69 11.27
C CYS A 20 -6.90 -12.41 10.50
N ASP A 21 -6.93 -12.60 9.18
CA ASP A 21 -5.85 -12.14 8.33
C ASP A 21 -5.63 -10.65 8.58
N ASP A 22 -4.37 -10.32 8.82
CA ASP A 22 -3.89 -9.06 9.39
C ASP A 22 -3.86 -7.90 8.36
N TYR A 23 -4.87 -7.85 7.50
CA TYR A 23 -5.00 -6.81 6.47
C TYR A 23 -5.30 -5.43 7.07
N ASP A 24 -5.88 -5.40 8.28
CA ASP A 24 -6.15 -4.17 9.00
C ASP A 24 -4.88 -3.50 9.56
N GLU A 25 -3.83 -4.27 9.90
CA GLU A 25 -2.62 -3.72 10.55
C GLU A 25 -1.56 -3.22 9.57
N GLN A 26 -1.50 -3.74 8.34
CA GLN A 26 -0.49 -3.30 7.37
C GLN A 26 -0.95 -2.02 6.66
N PRO A 27 -0.27 -0.88 6.84
CA PRO A 27 -0.67 0.36 6.19
C PRO A 27 -0.36 0.31 4.68
N LEU A 28 -1.17 1.01 3.90
CA LEU A 28 -0.92 1.32 2.50
C LEU A 28 -0.18 2.66 2.42
N GLU A 29 1.00 2.70 1.82
CA GLU A 29 1.79 3.93 1.67
C GLU A 29 2.01 4.26 0.19
N PHE A 30 1.75 5.50 -0.18
CA PHE A 30 2.08 6.07 -1.48
C PHE A 30 3.17 7.12 -1.33
N ILE A 31 4.17 7.06 -2.20
CA ILE A 31 5.30 7.99 -2.22
C ILE A 31 5.46 8.52 -3.63
N ASN A 32 5.53 9.84 -3.75
CA ASN A 32 5.87 10.48 -5.00
C ASN A 32 7.36 10.85 -5.02
N SER A 33 8.16 10.06 -5.73
CA SER A 33 9.58 10.36 -5.99
C SER A 33 9.80 10.97 -7.39
N SER A 34 8.72 11.18 -8.14
CA SER A 34 8.75 11.84 -9.45
C SER A 34 8.89 13.36 -9.29
N SER A 35 9.21 14.05 -10.39
CA SER A 35 9.28 15.51 -10.47
C SER A 35 7.91 16.18 -10.69
N TYR A 36 6.85 15.38 -10.87
CA TYR A 36 5.49 15.84 -11.16
C TYR A 36 4.58 15.70 -9.95
N THR A 37 3.53 16.51 -9.85
CA THR A 37 2.43 16.22 -8.93
C THR A 37 1.64 15.03 -9.46
N VAL A 38 1.46 14.00 -8.64
CA VAL A 38 0.70 12.79 -8.99
C VAL A 38 -0.68 12.87 -8.36
N ILE A 39 -1.72 12.72 -9.17
CA ILE A 39 -3.11 12.58 -8.72
C ILE A 39 -3.42 11.10 -8.66
N VAL A 40 -3.55 10.56 -7.45
CA VAL A 40 -3.96 9.18 -7.21
C VAL A 40 -5.47 9.13 -7.10
N GLN A 41 -6.12 8.29 -7.90
CA GLN A 41 -7.57 8.08 -7.91
C GLN A 41 -7.88 6.67 -7.41
N SER A 42 -8.56 6.56 -6.28
CA SER A 42 -9.07 5.26 -5.81
C SER A 42 -10.13 4.75 -6.79
N LEU A 43 -10.01 3.48 -7.19
CA LEU A 43 -11.05 2.73 -7.89
C LEU A 43 -11.89 1.89 -6.92
N SER A 44 -11.48 1.81 -5.65
CA SER A 44 -12.22 1.21 -4.55
C SER A 44 -13.10 2.23 -3.81
N ILE A 45 -14.11 1.74 -3.08
CA ILE A 45 -14.99 2.59 -2.24
C ILE A 45 -14.41 2.87 -0.84
N GLU A 46 -13.28 2.25 -0.49
CA GLU A 46 -12.73 2.28 0.87
C GLU A 46 -11.97 3.58 1.18
N TRP A 47 -11.54 4.31 0.15
CA TRP A 47 -10.80 5.56 0.28
C TRP A 47 -11.02 6.48 -0.92
N THR A 48 -10.68 7.76 -0.73
CA THR A 48 -10.80 8.79 -1.76
C THR A 48 -9.45 9.11 -2.36
N GLY A 49 -9.43 9.46 -3.65
CA GLY A 49 -8.22 9.95 -4.30
C GLY A 49 -7.61 11.19 -3.63
N PHE A 50 -6.33 11.42 -3.87
CA PHE A 50 -5.56 12.53 -3.33
C PHE A 50 -4.45 12.94 -4.30
N ALA A 51 -3.88 14.14 -4.09
CA ALA A 51 -2.72 14.61 -4.84
C ALA A 51 -1.45 14.48 -3.98
N LEU A 52 -0.36 14.04 -4.59
CA LEU A 52 0.97 13.98 -4.00
C LEU A 52 1.88 14.96 -4.76
N ALA A 53 2.35 16.01 -4.08
CA ALA A 53 3.42 16.84 -4.61
C ALA A 53 4.75 16.04 -4.70
N PRO A 54 5.73 16.49 -5.50
CA PRO A 54 7.06 15.89 -5.54
C PRO A 54 7.67 15.73 -4.14
N GLY A 55 8.15 14.53 -3.82
CA GLY A 55 8.71 14.15 -2.52
C GLY A 55 7.69 13.86 -1.42
N GLN A 56 6.38 14.03 -1.67
CA GLN A 56 5.34 13.82 -0.68
C GLN A 56 5.05 12.32 -0.48
N ARG A 57 4.63 11.99 0.74
CA ARG A 57 4.15 10.66 1.13
C ARG A 57 2.75 10.76 1.71
N GLN A 58 1.92 9.75 1.44
CA GLN A 58 0.60 9.59 2.04
C GLN A 58 0.45 8.16 2.55
N LYS A 59 0.00 8.04 3.79
CA LYS A 59 -0.25 6.75 4.44
C LYS A 59 -1.74 6.58 4.71
N LEU A 60 -2.27 5.41 4.40
CA LEU A 60 -3.65 5.00 4.65
C LEU A 60 -3.65 3.71 5.48
N THR A 61 -4.71 3.51 6.28
CA THR A 61 -4.87 2.35 7.17
C THR A 61 -6.28 1.79 7.01
N GLY A 62 -6.47 0.50 7.25
CA GLY A 62 -7.78 -0.14 7.10
C GLY A 62 -8.26 -0.23 5.65
N ILE A 63 -7.32 -0.26 4.70
CA ILE A 63 -7.60 -0.48 3.27
C ILE A 63 -7.34 -1.94 2.98
N ARG A 64 -8.35 -2.67 2.53
CA ARG A 64 -8.24 -4.06 2.11
C ARG A 64 -7.99 -4.16 0.62
N ASP A 65 -8.79 -3.43 -0.17
CA ASP A 65 -8.80 -3.55 -1.62
C ASP A 65 -7.99 -2.38 -2.23
N VAL A 66 -6.79 -2.67 -2.72
CA VAL A 66 -5.88 -1.69 -3.33
C VAL A 66 -6.07 -1.69 -4.84
N ASP A 67 -6.96 -0.83 -5.33
CA ASP A 67 -7.18 -0.61 -6.75
C ASP A 67 -7.20 0.91 -7.01
N PHE A 68 -6.35 1.37 -7.93
CA PHE A 68 -6.15 2.79 -8.20
C PHE A 68 -5.66 3.06 -9.62
N ALA A 69 -5.88 4.29 -10.06
CA ALA A 69 -5.24 4.88 -11.23
C ALA A 69 -4.44 6.13 -10.81
N TRP A 70 -3.52 6.58 -11.65
CA TRP A 70 -2.75 7.80 -11.41
C TRP A 70 -2.64 8.68 -12.66
N GLU A 71 -2.40 9.96 -12.44
CA GLU A 71 -2.13 10.96 -13.48
C GLU A 71 -0.99 11.89 -13.03
N PRO A 72 -0.07 12.31 -13.92
CA PRO A 72 0.01 11.99 -15.35
C PRO A 72 0.73 10.66 -15.64
N ASP A 73 0.04 9.69 -16.26
CA ASP A 73 0.55 8.34 -16.54
C ASP A 73 1.63 8.27 -17.65
N HIS A 74 1.68 9.26 -18.52
CA HIS A 74 2.61 9.32 -19.65
C HIS A 74 4.01 9.84 -19.31
N VAL A 75 4.22 10.39 -18.11
CA VAL A 75 5.53 10.85 -17.62
C VAL A 75 5.86 10.32 -16.22
N VAL A 76 4.92 9.66 -15.56
CA VAL A 76 5.11 9.03 -14.26
C VAL A 76 4.68 7.57 -14.34
N GLU A 77 5.50 6.69 -13.79
CA GLU A 77 5.22 5.27 -13.65
C GLU A 77 5.43 4.77 -12.22
N GLU A 78 4.97 3.56 -11.93
CA GLU A 78 5.31 2.86 -10.69
C GLU A 78 6.76 2.39 -10.73
N GLY A 79 7.54 2.78 -9.72
CA GLY A 79 8.93 2.38 -9.58
C GLY A 79 9.07 0.91 -9.22
N PHE A 80 10.23 0.33 -9.53
CA PHE A 80 10.54 -1.08 -9.23
C PHE A 80 10.45 -1.45 -7.74
N ALA A 81 10.58 -0.48 -6.84
CA ALA A 81 10.44 -0.69 -5.40
C ALA A 81 8.98 -0.84 -4.94
N SER A 82 8.00 -0.68 -5.84
CA SER A 82 6.59 -0.81 -5.52
C SER A 82 6.22 -2.24 -5.13
N THR A 83 5.27 -2.35 -4.20
CA THR A 83 4.63 -3.59 -3.74
C THR A 83 3.14 -3.30 -3.52
N ASP A 84 2.34 -4.34 -3.26
CA ASP A 84 0.89 -4.21 -3.02
C ASP A 84 0.50 -3.21 -1.91
N ARG A 85 1.40 -2.92 -0.96
CA ARG A 85 1.18 -2.01 0.18
C ARG A 85 2.11 -0.80 0.21
N TYR A 86 3.01 -0.69 -0.77
CA TYR A 86 4.01 0.36 -0.84
C TYR A 86 4.17 0.79 -2.29
N ILE A 87 3.54 1.88 -2.69
CA ILE A 87 3.49 2.34 -4.08
C ILE A 87 4.43 3.54 -4.21
N VAL A 88 5.41 3.45 -5.10
CA VAL A 88 6.36 4.53 -5.37
C VAL A 88 6.16 5.01 -6.80
N PHE A 89 5.87 6.29 -6.98
CA PHE A 89 5.83 6.93 -8.29
C PHE A 89 7.18 7.54 -8.64
N VAL A 90 7.66 7.31 -9.86
CA VAL A 90 8.94 7.81 -10.40
C VAL A 90 8.74 8.41 -11.79
N ASP A 91 9.71 9.21 -12.25
CA ASP A 91 9.72 9.72 -13.63
C ASP A 91 9.97 8.56 -14.61
N VAL A 92 9.25 8.52 -15.73
CA VAL A 92 9.51 7.56 -16.82
C VAL A 92 10.90 7.84 -17.40
N GLU A 93 11.77 6.84 -17.40
CA GLU A 93 13.08 6.93 -18.06
C GLU A 93 12.89 7.10 -19.57
N ARG A 94 13.27 8.26 -20.10
CA ARG A 94 13.36 8.44 -21.56
C ARG A 94 14.71 7.90 -21.99
N GLU A 95 14.72 6.85 -22.80
CA GLU A 95 15.90 6.49 -23.58
C GLU A 95 16.29 7.72 -24.41
N GLU A 96 17.40 8.37 -24.06
CA GLU A 96 18.06 9.31 -24.94
C GLU A 96 18.41 8.55 -26.22
N ILE A 97 17.78 8.92 -27.33
CA ILE A 97 18.20 8.42 -28.64
C ILE A 97 19.63 8.90 -28.83
N ASP A 98 20.59 7.99 -28.69
CA ASP A 98 21.98 8.19 -29.05
C ASP A 98 22.04 8.41 -30.56
N TRP A 99 22.17 9.66 -30.96
CA TRP A 99 22.29 10.06 -32.36
C TRP A 99 23.71 9.89 -32.90
N GLY A 100 24.62 9.19 -32.19
CA GLY A 100 25.91 8.73 -32.67
C GLY A 100 26.61 9.71 -33.62
N ASP A 101 27.33 10.68 -33.06
CA ASP A 101 28.15 11.65 -33.83
C ASP A 101 29.15 10.98 -34.80
#